data_AF-A0A1I1FF56-F1
#
_entry.id   AF-A0A1I1FF56-F1
#
_cell.length_a   1.000
_cell.length_b   1.000
_cell.length_c   1.000
_cell.angle_alpha   90.00
_cell.angle_beta   90.00
_cell.angle_gamma   90.00
#
_symmetry.space_group_name_H-M   'P 1'
#
loop_
_entity.id
_entity.type
_entity.pdbx_description
1 polymer ?
#
loop_
_entity_poly.entity_id
_entity_poly.type
_entity_poly.pdbx_seq_one_letter_code
_entity_poly.pdbx_strand_id
1 'polypeptide(L)' 'MAHVIIRGGNGRRHEVNFEDADITVELHASEDHVELVIEASDDEAPSDKKRFALINIPRHLLSKAMADLARKDRRS' A
#
# COMPACT_ATOMS: atom_id res chain seq x y z
N MET A 1 -9.67 -1.47 -10.62
CA MET A 1 -8.24 -1.79 -10.79
C MET A 1 -7.41 -1.14 -9.71
N ALA A 2 -6.96 -1.94 -8.74
CA ALA A 2 -6.01 -1.48 -7.74
C ALA A 2 -4.60 -1.43 -8.36
N HIS A 3 -3.83 -0.42 -7.99
CA HIS A 3 -2.43 -0.32 -8.40
C HIS A 3 -1.62 0.39 -7.32
N VAL A 4 -0.34 0.08 -7.28
CA VAL A 4 0.64 0.75 -6.41
C VAL A 4 1.69 1.39 -7.31
N ILE A 5 1.93 2.69 -7.11
CA ILE A 5 3.00 3.43 -7.78
C ILE A 5 3.91 4.03 -6.71
N ILE A 6 5.18 3.64 -6.75
CA ILE A 6 6.22 4.17 -5.88
C ILE A 6 7.26 4.88 -6.74
N ARG A 7 7.61 6.11 -6.37
CA ARG A 7 8.69 6.88 -7.01
C ARG A 7 9.78 7.17 -5.99
N GLY A 8 10.96 6.62 -6.22
CA GLY A 8 12.12 6.88 -5.38
C GLY A 8 12.77 8.23 -5.70
N GLY A 9 13.65 8.70 -4.81
CA GLY A 9 14.44 9.92 -5.04
C GLY A 9 15.39 9.83 -6.25
N ASN A 10 15.64 8.63 -6.75
CA ASN A 10 16.38 8.37 -7.99
C ASN A 10 15.52 8.54 -9.27
N GLY A 11 14.24 8.93 -9.14
CA GLY A 11 13.32 9.11 -10.25
C GLY A 11 12.76 7.80 -10.83
N ARG A 12 13.14 6.63 -10.31
CA ARG A 12 12.60 5.35 -10.79
C ARG A 12 11.16 5.18 -10.31
N ARG A 13 10.29 4.80 -11.26
CA ARG A 13 8.91 4.40 -11.01
C ARG A 13 8.84 2.89 -10.87
N HIS A 14 8.33 2.43 -9.73
CA HIS A 14 7.96 1.06 -9.48
C HIS A 14 6.43 0.99 -9.49
N GLU A 15 5.88 0.11 -10.31
CA GLU A 15 4.45 -0.01 -10.49
C GLU A 15 4.03 -1.46 -10.41
N VAL A 16 3.02 -1.72 -9.59
CA VAL A 16 2.34 -3.01 -9.49
C VAL A 16 0.90 -2.77 -9.90
N ASN A 17 0.49 -3.40 -11.00
CA ASN A 17 -0.90 -3.43 -11.44
C ASN A 17 -1.53 -4.73 -10.94
N PHE A 18 -2.59 -4.63 -10.14
CA PHE A 18 -3.35 -5.79 -9.67
C PHE A 18 -4.44 -6.20 -10.66
N GLU A 19 -4.59 -5.46 -11.76
CA GLU A 19 -5.60 -5.68 -12.78
C GLU A 19 -7.01 -5.73 -12.17
N ASP A 20 -7.79 -6.75 -12.52
CA ASP A 20 -9.11 -7.04 -11.97
C ASP A 20 -9.06 -8.20 -10.96
N ALA A 21 -7.88 -8.54 -10.43
CA ALA A 21 -7.77 -9.54 -9.39
C ALA A 21 -8.42 -9.04 -8.10
N ASP A 22 -9.07 -9.96 -7.37
CA ASP A 22 -9.44 -9.72 -5.99
C ASP A 22 -8.17 -9.52 -5.16
N ILE A 23 -8.20 -8.55 -4.24
CA ILE A 23 -7.05 -8.21 -3.40
C ILE A 23 -7.37 -8.33 -1.92
N THR A 24 -6.39 -8.78 -1.15
CA THR A 24 -6.35 -8.62 0.30
C THR A 24 -5.49 -7.41 0.65
N VAL A 25 -5.90 -6.70 1.70
CA VAL A 25 -5.15 -5.57 2.25
C VAL A 25 -4.99 -5.78 3.74
N GLU A 26 -3.75 -5.85 4.20
CA GLU A 26 -3.40 -6.05 5.61
C GLU A 26 -2.54 -4.91 6.12
N LEU A 27 -2.74 -4.56 7.39
CA LEU A 27 -1.99 -3.53 8.10
C LEU A 27 -1.41 -4.10 9.38
N HIS A 28 -0.08 -4.15 9.45
CA HIS A 28 0.68 -4.61 10.61
C HIS A 28 1.37 -3.41 11.25
N ALA A 29 1.02 -3.09 12.50
CA ALA A 29 1.58 -1.94 13.20
C ALA A 29 2.59 -2.38 14.28
N SER A 30 3.78 -1.79 14.24
CA SER A 30 4.76 -1.82 15.33
C SER A 30 4.79 -0.47 16.07
N GLU A 31 5.75 -0.29 16.98
CA GLU A 31 5.93 0.98 17.70
C GLU A 31 6.27 2.12 16.72
N ASP A 32 7.25 1.91 15.85
CA ASP A 32 7.77 2.95 14.98
C ASP A 32 7.18 2.95 13.57
N HIS A 33 6.63 1.82 13.13
CA HIS A 33 6.28 1.59 11.74
C HIS A 33 4.89 0.95 11.58
N VAL A 34 4.32 1.15 10.39
CA VAL A 34 3.15 0.41 9.91
C VAL A 34 3.51 -0.17 8.56
N GLU A 35 3.32 -1.47 8.44
CA GLU A 35 3.49 -2.22 7.22
C GLU A 35 2.12 -2.44 6.58
N LEU A 36 1.99 -2.00 5.33
CA LEU A 36 0.83 -2.24 4.49
C LEU A 36 1.21 -3.32 3.50
N VAL A 37 0.43 -4.41 3.48
CA VAL A 37 0.60 -5.53 2.55
C VAL A 37 -0.63 -5.60 1.67
N ILE A 38 -0.42 -5.69 0.36
CA ILE A 38 -1.46 -5.85 -0.64
C ILE A 38 -1.09 -7.04 -1.51
N GLU A 39 -1.98 -8.03 -1.58
CA GLU A 39 -1.76 -9.25 -2.37
C GLU A 39 -2.98 -9.52 -3.24
N ALA A 40 -2.76 -10.02 -4.47
CA ALA A 40 -3.82 -10.61 -5.26
C ALA A 40 -4.19 -11.99 -4.68
N SER A 41 -5.47 -12.19 -4.33
CA SER A 41 -5.97 -13.38 -3.63
C SER A 41 -5.89 -14.66 -4.48
N ASP A 42 -6.10 -14.53 -5.80
CA ASP A 42 -6.14 -15.65 -6.76
C ASP A 42 -4.89 -15.74 -7.65
N ASP A 43 -3.74 -15.27 -7.17
CA ASP A 43 -2.51 -15.38 -7.94
C ASP A 43 -1.91 -16.80 -7.83
N GLU A 44 -2.37 -17.71 -8.70
CA GLU A 44 -1.76 -19.04 -8.92
C GLU A 44 -0.35 -18.94 -9.52
N ALA A 45 0.13 -17.72 -9.83
CA ALA A 45 1.48 -17.55 -10.33
C ALA A 45 2.52 -18.05 -9.30
N PRO A 46 3.67 -18.55 -9.79
CA PRO A 46 4.84 -18.79 -8.97
C PRO A 46 5.16 -17.58 -8.08
N SER A 47 5.73 -17.82 -6.90
CA SER A 47 5.92 -16.78 -5.87
C SER A 47 6.68 -15.53 -6.35
N ASP A 48 7.57 -15.67 -7.33
CA ASP A 48 8.34 -14.59 -7.96
C ASP A 48 7.54 -13.72 -8.93
N LYS A 49 6.32 -14.14 -9.28
CA LYS A 49 5.40 -13.45 -10.20
C LYS A 49 4.11 -12.98 -9.54
N LYS A 50 3.90 -13.31 -8.26
CA LYS A 50 2.73 -12.87 -7.52
C LYS A 50 2.66 -11.35 -7.48
N ARG A 51 1.49 -10.81 -7.81
CA ARG A 51 1.19 -9.39 -7.67
C ARG A 51 1.06 -9.07 -6.20
N PHE A 52 2.07 -8.37 -5.72
CA PHE A 52 2.32 -8.12 -4.33
C PHE A 52 2.91 -6.72 -4.18
N ALA A 53 2.45 -5.98 -3.18
CA ALA A 53 3.07 -4.74 -2.76
C ALA A 53 3.16 -4.70 -1.24
N LEU A 54 4.36 -4.41 -0.74
CA LEU A 54 4.60 -4.15 0.68
C LEU A 54 5.21 -2.77 0.83
N ILE A 55 4.63 -1.98 1.71
CA ILE A 55 5.09 -0.64 2.02
C ILE A 55 5.24 -0.52 3.52
N ASN A 56 6.45 -0.18 3.95
CA ASN A 56 6.74 0.10 5.35
C ASN A 56 6.81 1.63 5.55
N ILE A 57 5.95 2.16 6.42
CA ILE A 57 5.75 3.60 6.63
C ILE A 57 6.00 3.94 8.10
N PRO A 58 6.73 5.01 8.43
CA PRO A 58 6.81 5.49 9.81
C PRO A 58 5.42 5.79 10.38
N ARG A 59 5.09 5.17 11.52
CA ARG A 59 3.76 5.20 12.13
C ARG A 59 3.25 6.61 12.38
N HIS A 60 4.12 7.51 12.84
CA HIS A 60 3.77 8.89 13.12
C HIS A 60 3.34 9.66 11.85
N LEU A 61 3.94 9.36 10.69
CA LEU A 61 3.57 9.98 9.42
C LEU A 61 2.22 9.48 8.92
N LEU A 62 1.99 8.16 8.98
CA LEU A 62 0.69 7.59 8.62
C LEU A 62 -0.42 8.12 9.53
N SER A 63 -0.18 8.17 10.83
CA SER A 63 -1.16 8.67 11.81
C SER A 63 -1.54 10.13 11.54
N LYS A 64 -0.55 10.97 11.23
CA LYS A 64 -0.78 12.37 10.84
C LYS A 64 -1.61 12.46 9.55
N ALA A 65 -1.25 11.71 8.52
CA ALA A 65 -1.96 11.71 7.25
C ALA A 65 -3.43 11.29 7.40
N MET A 66 -3.72 10.26 8.21
CA MET A 66 -5.09 9.81 8.51
C MET A 66 -5.89 10.86 9.28
N ALA A 67 -5.27 11.53 10.26
CA ALA A 67 -5.91 12.62 10.99
C ALA A 67 -6.24 13.81 10.07
N ASP A 68 -5.34 14.17 9.15
CA ASP A 68 -5.55 15.22 8.17
C ASP A 68 -6.67 14.88 7.18
N LEU A 69 -6.76 13.61 6.76
CA LEU A 69 -7.85 13.11 5.92
C LEU A 69 -9.21 13.25 6.61
N ALA A 70 -9.33 12.78 7.86
CA ALA A 70 -10.57 12.86 8.63
C ALA A 70 -11.04 14.31 8.87
N ARG A 71 -10.10 15.26 8.97
CA ARG A 71 -10.42 16.70 9.09
C ARG A 71 -10.95 17.31 7.79
N LYS A 72 -10.45 16.85 6.64
CA LYS A 72 -10.91 17.32 5.32
C LYS A 72 -12.32 16.83 5.02
N ASP A 73 -12.61 15.58 5.31
CA ASP A 73 -13.93 14.97 5.09
C ASP A 73 -15.03 15.68 5.89
N ARG A 74 -14.73 16.14 7.11
CA ARG A 74 -15.68 16.92 7.92
C ARG A 74 -15.96 18.33 7.38
N ARG A 75 -15.17 18.82 6.42
CA ARG A 75 -15.31 20.17 5.85
C ARG A 75 -15.95 20.17 4.45
N SER A 76 -16.15 19.01 3.85
CA SER A 76 -16.89 18.82 2.58
C SER A 76 -18.35 18.45 2.84
#